data_AF-A0A3D1X7Z5-F1
#
_entry.id   AF-A0A3D1X7Z5-F1
#
_cell.length_a   1.000
_cell.length_b   1.000
_cell.length_c   1.000
_cell.angle_alpha   90.00
_cell.angle_beta   90.00
_cell.angle_gamma   90.00
#
_symmetry.space_group_name_H-M   'P 1'
#
loop_
_entity.id
_entity.type
_entity.pdbx_description
1 polymer ?
#
loop_
_entity_poly.entity_id
_entity_poly.type
_entity_poly.pdbx_seq_one_letter_code
_entity_poly.pdbx_strand_id
1 'polypeptide(L)'
;MIGFLARRFIQNYQNTADAAVRRAYGVLCGAVGIAINLLLFALKLLAGTLAGSVAITADAFNNLSDAGASIVTLLGFRLAGQKPDTEHPFGHGRIEYISGLIVSLVILLMGFELLRDAVGAILHPEAVECSALTVTILLVSICAKFYMYCYNRGVGKKLNAAAMQATAADSLSDCAATAAVLLSTLAGHFLHWQIDGWCGLVVSLLILWAGFQAAKDTLSPLLGQPPTEEFVQEIRDIVMANKAVCGIHDLVVHDYGPGRVMISLHAEVPAHGDILTLHDEIDNVEKQLHDKLGCEAVIHMDPVVTNDEAVNVTHQRIAALVRGIDENISIHDFRMVTGPTHTNVIFDAVVHYGCKMSDREAEEKIKKAVHELDPSYFAVVQIDKSYVR
;
A
#
# COMPACT_ATOMS: atom_id res chain seq x y z
N MET A 1 -16.33 17.12 -23.29
CA MET A 1 -15.06 16.67 -23.91
C MET A 1 -14.75 15.19 -23.65
N ILE A 2 -14.76 14.67 -22.40
CA ILE A 2 -14.42 13.25 -22.12
C ILE A 2 -15.27 12.24 -22.92
N GLY A 3 -16.57 12.44 -23.04
CA GLY A 3 -17.43 11.55 -23.83
C GLY A 3 -17.07 11.48 -25.32
N PHE A 4 -16.56 12.58 -25.89
CA PHE A 4 -16.09 12.62 -27.27
C PHE A 4 -14.73 11.92 -27.41
N LEU A 5 -13.78 12.21 -26.52
CA LEU A 5 -12.47 11.56 -26.50
C LEU A 5 -12.59 10.04 -26.31
N ALA A 6 -13.48 9.60 -25.41
CA ALA A 6 -13.73 8.18 -25.19
C ALA A 6 -14.23 7.47 -26.46
N ARG A 7 -15.20 8.07 -27.17
CA ARG A 7 -15.69 7.52 -28.45
C ARG A 7 -14.61 7.42 -29.52
N ARG A 8 -13.61 8.32 -29.49
CA ARG A 8 -12.58 8.43 -30.52
C ARG A 8 -11.35 7.56 -30.26
N PHE A 9 -11.00 7.34 -29.00
CA PHE A 9 -9.76 6.69 -28.59
C PHE A 9 -9.96 5.33 -27.90
N ILE A 10 -11.16 5.01 -27.43
CA ILE A 10 -11.44 3.74 -26.73
C ILE A 10 -12.26 2.83 -27.65
N GLN A 11 -11.67 1.71 -28.06
CA GLN A 11 -12.39 0.66 -28.79
C GLN A 11 -13.45 0.05 -27.88
N ASN A 12 -14.66 -0.20 -28.41
CA ASN A 12 -15.78 -0.75 -27.66
C ASN A 12 -16.08 0.01 -26.34
N TYR A 13 -15.97 1.35 -26.35
CA TYR A 13 -16.11 2.21 -25.17
C TYR A 13 -17.39 1.99 -24.32
N GLN A 14 -18.42 1.33 -24.87
CA GLN A 14 -19.65 0.99 -24.17
C GLN A 14 -19.53 -0.27 -23.30
N ASN A 15 -18.57 -1.16 -23.59
CA ASN A 15 -18.33 -2.36 -22.81
C ASN A 15 -17.54 -2.06 -21.54
N THR A 16 -18.18 -1.41 -20.57
CA THR A 16 -17.55 -0.94 -19.33
C THR A 16 -17.22 -2.06 -18.33
N ALA A 17 -17.62 -3.29 -18.62
CA ALA A 17 -17.24 -4.49 -17.87
C ALA A 17 -15.85 -5.00 -18.26
N ASP A 18 -15.38 -4.69 -19.47
CA ASP A 18 -14.08 -5.13 -19.97
C ASP A 18 -12.90 -4.41 -19.29
N ALA A 19 -11.91 -5.18 -18.83
CA ALA A 19 -10.75 -4.66 -18.10
C ALA A 19 -9.90 -3.69 -18.93
N ALA A 20 -9.73 -3.94 -20.23
CA ALA A 20 -8.98 -3.07 -21.12
C ALA A 20 -9.71 -1.76 -21.37
N VAL A 21 -11.04 -1.79 -21.54
CA VAL A 21 -11.88 -0.59 -21.67
C VAL A 21 -11.82 0.26 -20.40
N ARG A 22 -11.96 -0.36 -19.22
CA ARG A 22 -11.83 0.32 -17.93
C ARG A 22 -10.47 1.00 -17.78
N ARG A 23 -9.38 0.30 -18.10
CA ARG A 23 -8.01 0.84 -18.09
C ARG A 23 -7.87 2.02 -19.04
N ALA A 24 -8.40 1.92 -20.26
CA ALA A 24 -8.35 2.99 -21.25
C ALA A 24 -9.09 4.25 -20.77
N TYR A 25 -10.24 4.10 -20.11
CA TYR A 25 -10.94 5.22 -19.47
C TYR A 25 -10.11 5.85 -18.34
N GLY A 26 -9.49 5.04 -17.49
CA GLY A 26 -8.62 5.52 -16.41
C GLY A 26 -7.45 6.33 -16.95
N VAL A 27 -6.74 5.79 -17.96
CA VAL A 27 -5.62 6.47 -18.64
C VAL A 27 -6.08 7.78 -19.30
N LEU A 28 -7.20 7.76 -20.01
CA LEU A 28 -7.72 8.95 -20.69
C LEU A 28 -8.10 10.05 -19.67
N CYS A 29 -8.85 9.70 -18.63
CA CYS A 29 -9.30 10.65 -17.61
C CYS A 29 -8.12 11.17 -16.78
N GLY A 30 -7.15 10.32 -16.46
CA GLY A 30 -5.90 10.69 -15.79
C GLY A 30 -5.06 11.65 -16.63
N ALA A 31 -4.83 11.35 -17.91
CA ALA A 31 -4.06 12.21 -18.80
C ALA A 31 -4.70 13.60 -18.99
N VAL A 32 -6.04 13.65 -19.15
CA VAL A 32 -6.77 14.92 -19.21
C VAL A 32 -6.69 15.66 -17.88
N GLY A 33 -6.82 14.96 -16.74
CA GLY A 33 -6.69 15.54 -15.41
C GLY A 33 -5.32 16.17 -15.17
N ILE A 34 -4.24 15.47 -15.53
CA ILE A 34 -2.87 15.99 -15.47
C ILE A 34 -2.74 17.28 -16.28
N ALA A 35 -3.22 17.28 -17.53
CA ALA A 35 -3.13 18.45 -18.39
C ALA A 35 -3.89 19.66 -17.82
N ILE A 36 -5.10 19.45 -17.27
CA ILE A 36 -5.88 20.50 -16.64
C ILE A 36 -5.16 21.01 -15.38
N ASN A 37 -4.71 20.13 -14.49
CA ASN A 37 -4.02 20.52 -13.26
C ASN A 37 -2.73 21.32 -13.52
N LEU A 38 -1.92 20.92 -14.52
CA LEU A 38 -0.73 21.67 -14.91
C LEU A 38 -1.07 23.05 -15.50
N LEU A 39 -2.14 23.14 -16.29
CA LEU A 39 -2.62 24.42 -16.82
C LEU A 39 -3.12 25.33 -15.68
N LEU A 40 -3.88 24.79 -14.74
CA LEU A 40 -4.37 25.53 -13.57
C LEU A 40 -3.22 25.98 -12.67
N PHE A 41 -2.23 25.12 -12.43
CA PHE A 41 -1.00 25.50 -11.73
C PHE A 41 -0.33 26.70 -12.39
N ALA A 42 -0.07 26.66 -13.71
CA ALA A 42 0.59 27.75 -14.41
C ALA A 42 -0.22 29.07 -14.35
N LEU A 43 -1.53 29.00 -14.56
CA LEU A 43 -2.42 30.17 -14.50
C LEU A 43 -2.48 30.76 -13.10
N LYS A 44 -2.67 29.93 -12.07
CA LYS A 44 -2.76 30.38 -10.67
C LYS A 44 -1.42 30.89 -10.15
N LEU A 45 -0.31 30.27 -10.52
CA LEU A 45 1.02 30.76 -10.15
C LEU A 45 1.27 32.16 -10.73
N LEU A 46 0.89 32.38 -12.00
CA LEU A 46 0.90 33.71 -12.60
C LEU A 46 -0.02 34.68 -11.86
N ALA A 47 -1.23 34.26 -11.50
CA ALA A 47 -2.17 35.10 -10.73
C ALA A 47 -1.64 35.44 -9.34
N GLY A 48 -1.05 34.48 -8.62
CA GLY A 48 -0.51 34.64 -7.28
C GLY A 48 0.71 35.55 -7.26
N THR A 49 1.64 35.37 -8.21
CA THR A 49 2.81 36.24 -8.35
C THR A 49 2.44 37.67 -8.72
N LEU A 50 1.50 37.88 -9.64
CA LEU A 50 1.03 39.22 -10.00
C LEU A 50 0.25 39.88 -8.86
N ALA A 51 -0.52 39.11 -8.09
CA ALA A 51 -1.33 39.63 -6.99
C ALA A 51 -0.53 39.82 -5.68
N GLY A 52 0.68 39.26 -5.58
CA GLY A 52 1.41 39.15 -4.31
C GLY A 52 0.70 38.26 -3.29
N SER A 53 -0.11 37.28 -3.74
CA SER A 53 -0.94 36.44 -2.86
C SER A 53 -0.28 35.10 -2.60
N VAL A 54 -0.02 34.84 -1.32
CA VAL A 54 0.49 33.54 -0.86
C VAL A 54 -0.62 32.49 -0.94
N ALA A 55 -1.87 32.86 -0.64
CA ALA A 55 -3.00 31.92 -0.72
C ALA A 55 -3.24 31.40 -2.14
N ILE A 56 -3.20 32.27 -3.16
CA ILE A 56 -3.33 31.87 -4.57
C ILE A 56 -2.13 31.02 -5.00
N THR A 57 -0.93 31.38 -4.57
CA THR A 57 0.29 30.62 -4.89
C THR A 57 0.22 29.22 -4.29
N ALA A 58 -0.21 29.09 -3.03
CA ALA A 58 -0.39 27.79 -2.37
C ALA A 58 -1.46 26.94 -3.08
N ASP A 59 -2.59 27.54 -3.46
CA ASP A 59 -3.65 26.87 -4.24
C ASP A 59 -3.16 26.44 -5.65
N ALA A 60 -2.22 27.16 -6.25
CA ALA A 60 -1.54 26.73 -7.47
C ALA A 60 -0.74 25.43 -7.23
N PHE A 61 0.11 25.42 -6.21
CA PHE A 61 0.95 24.26 -5.88
C PHE A 61 0.12 23.05 -5.45
N ASN A 62 -1.06 23.24 -4.86
CA ASN A 62 -1.99 22.13 -4.64
C ASN A 62 -2.33 21.43 -5.97
N ASN A 63 -2.60 22.19 -7.04
CA ASN A 63 -2.85 21.58 -8.37
C ASN A 63 -1.60 20.95 -8.98
N LEU A 64 -0.41 21.44 -8.66
CA LEU A 64 0.83 20.76 -9.03
C LEU A 64 0.96 19.41 -8.31
N SER A 65 0.61 19.34 -7.01
CA SER A 65 0.58 18.10 -6.23
C SER A 65 -0.37 17.07 -6.85
N ASP A 66 -1.59 17.49 -7.24
CA ASP A 66 -2.57 16.62 -7.91
C ASP A 66 -2.06 16.09 -9.25
N ALA A 67 -1.39 16.94 -10.03
CA ALA A 67 -0.75 16.56 -11.28
C ALA A 67 0.38 15.56 -11.02
N GLY A 68 1.23 15.81 -10.02
CA GLY A 68 2.32 14.94 -9.60
C GLY A 68 1.83 13.55 -9.21
N ALA A 69 0.83 13.47 -8.33
CA ALA A 69 0.21 12.21 -7.93
C ALA A 69 -0.35 11.45 -9.13
N SER A 70 -1.06 12.14 -10.03
CA SER A 70 -1.60 11.55 -11.26
C SER A 70 -0.51 11.09 -12.24
N ILE A 71 0.60 11.81 -12.33
CA ILE A 71 1.77 11.44 -13.14
C ILE A 71 2.43 10.17 -12.57
N VAL A 72 2.61 10.09 -11.25
CA VAL A 72 3.12 8.89 -10.58
C VAL A 72 2.22 7.71 -10.90
N THR A 73 0.90 7.86 -10.78
CA THR A 73 -0.03 6.79 -11.17
C THR A 73 0.14 6.41 -12.65
N LEU A 74 0.16 7.38 -13.58
CA LEU A 74 0.14 7.08 -15.01
C LEU A 74 1.48 6.56 -15.56
N LEU A 75 2.59 7.19 -15.17
CA LEU A 75 3.95 6.82 -15.60
C LEU A 75 4.54 5.72 -14.72
N GLY A 76 4.29 5.74 -13.42
CA GLY A 76 4.69 4.68 -12.48
C GLY A 76 4.16 3.34 -12.95
N PHE A 77 2.88 3.23 -13.32
CA PHE A 77 2.36 1.98 -13.89
C PHE A 77 3.05 1.54 -15.19
N ARG A 78 3.50 2.47 -16.03
CA ARG A 78 4.21 2.11 -17.27
C ARG A 78 5.62 1.61 -17.01
N LEU A 79 6.34 2.26 -16.09
CA LEU A 79 7.71 1.89 -15.74
C LEU A 79 7.72 0.63 -14.87
N ALA A 80 6.81 0.52 -13.90
CA ALA A 80 6.62 -0.67 -13.06
C ALA A 80 6.20 -1.89 -13.87
N GLY A 81 5.45 -1.69 -14.95
CA GLY A 81 5.04 -2.75 -15.88
C GLY A 81 6.17 -3.28 -16.78
N GLN A 82 7.40 -2.75 -16.68
CA GLN A 82 8.53 -3.30 -17.41
C GLN A 82 8.83 -4.74 -16.95
N LYS A 83 9.13 -5.60 -17.93
CA LYS A 83 9.48 -6.99 -17.67
C LYS A 83 10.81 -7.08 -16.92
N PRO A 84 11.10 -8.21 -16.22
CA PRO A 84 12.39 -8.42 -15.62
C PRO A 84 13.49 -8.44 -16.67
N ASP A 85 14.68 -8.00 -16.27
CA ASP A 85 15.89 -8.03 -17.09
C ASP A 85 17.08 -8.54 -16.26
N THR A 86 18.28 -8.50 -16.84
CA THR A 86 19.50 -9.01 -16.22
C THR A 86 19.96 -8.19 -15.01
N GLU A 87 19.60 -6.90 -14.95
CA GLU A 87 19.92 -6.04 -13.82
C GLU A 87 18.85 -6.14 -12.72
N HIS A 88 17.60 -6.41 -13.11
CA HIS A 88 16.42 -6.47 -12.25
C HIS A 88 15.61 -7.76 -12.50
N PRO A 89 16.07 -8.93 -12.00
CA PRO A 89 15.46 -10.23 -12.27
C PRO A 89 14.06 -10.41 -11.65
N PHE A 90 13.72 -9.60 -10.64
CA PHE A 90 12.36 -9.56 -10.04
C PHE A 90 11.44 -8.52 -10.72
N GLY A 91 11.96 -7.80 -11.72
CA GLY A 91 11.24 -6.74 -12.42
C GLY A 91 11.34 -5.37 -11.74
N HIS A 92 10.55 -4.45 -12.29
CA HIS A 92 10.66 -3.02 -12.00
C HIS A 92 9.50 -2.47 -11.16
N GLY A 93 8.69 -3.34 -10.55
CA GLY A 93 7.44 -2.95 -9.89
C GLY A 93 7.61 -1.83 -8.86
N ARG A 94 8.66 -1.91 -8.03
CA ARG A 94 8.98 -0.91 -7.00
C ARG A 94 9.32 0.49 -7.54
N ILE A 95 9.57 0.67 -8.85
CA ILE A 95 9.75 2.00 -9.46
C ILE A 95 8.52 2.88 -9.23
N GLU A 96 7.33 2.30 -9.15
CA GLU A 96 6.11 3.04 -8.82
C GLU A 96 6.22 3.76 -7.47
N TYR A 97 6.63 3.03 -6.44
CA TYR A 97 6.79 3.56 -5.09
C TYR A 97 7.93 4.59 -5.03
N ILE A 98 9.07 4.32 -5.69
CA ILE A 98 10.20 5.26 -5.77
C ILE A 98 9.78 6.57 -6.45
N SER A 99 9.04 6.48 -7.55
CA SER A 99 8.53 7.65 -8.29
C SER A 99 7.57 8.46 -7.41
N GLY A 100 6.68 7.77 -6.67
CA GLY A 100 5.78 8.40 -5.71
C GLY A 100 6.51 9.11 -4.58
N LEU A 101 7.58 8.49 -4.06
CA LEU A 101 8.41 9.10 -3.02
C LEU A 101 9.11 10.37 -3.52
N ILE A 102 9.70 10.36 -4.74
CA ILE A 102 10.33 11.54 -5.35
C ILE A 102 9.33 12.70 -5.46
N VAL A 103 8.13 12.43 -5.96
CA VAL A 103 7.09 13.47 -6.10
C VAL A 103 6.65 13.97 -4.73
N SER A 104 6.46 13.09 -3.75
CA SER A 104 6.08 13.48 -2.39
C SER A 104 7.13 14.38 -1.73
N LEU A 105 8.43 14.12 -1.96
CA LEU A 105 9.52 14.97 -1.48
C LEU A 105 9.50 16.36 -2.12
N VAL A 106 9.24 16.46 -3.43
CA VAL A 106 9.08 17.76 -4.11
C VAL A 106 7.90 18.54 -3.54
N ILE A 107 6.76 17.87 -3.31
CA ILE A 107 5.56 18.49 -2.71
C ILE A 107 5.87 18.99 -1.29
N LEU A 108 6.57 18.20 -0.48
CA LEU A 108 6.96 18.59 0.88
C LEU A 108 7.89 19.82 0.89
N LEU A 109 8.86 19.86 -0.02
CA LEU A 109 9.78 20.99 -0.15
C LEU A 109 9.02 22.27 -0.52
N MET A 110 8.12 22.21 -1.51
CA MET A 110 7.26 23.33 -1.90
C MET A 110 6.30 23.73 -0.77
N GLY A 111 5.70 22.76 -0.07
CA GLY A 111 4.84 23.01 1.07
C GLY A 111 5.55 23.77 2.20
N PHE A 112 6.84 23.49 2.43
CA PHE A 112 7.65 24.21 3.41
C PHE A 112 7.97 25.65 2.97
N GLU A 113 8.28 25.86 1.69
CA GLU A 113 8.47 27.22 1.15
C GLU A 113 7.19 28.06 1.29
N LEU A 114 6.04 27.50 0.92
CA LEU A 114 4.74 28.18 1.06
C LEU A 114 4.38 28.45 2.53
N LEU A 115 4.71 27.53 3.43
CA LEU A 115 4.51 27.72 4.86
C LEU A 115 5.32 28.92 5.37
N ARG A 116 6.59 29.01 4.95
CA ARG A 116 7.46 30.14 5.27
C ARG A 116 6.89 31.45 4.73
N ASP A 117 6.45 31.47 3.47
CA ASP A 117 5.87 32.65 2.84
C ASP A 117 4.56 33.07 3.52
N ALA A 118 3.72 32.11 3.92
CA ALA A 118 2.48 32.38 4.63
C ALA A 118 2.71 32.97 6.01
N VAL A 119 3.67 32.43 6.77
CA VAL A 119 4.09 33.01 8.06
C VAL A 119 4.66 34.41 7.85
N GLY A 120 5.46 34.62 6.80
CA GLY A 120 5.95 35.94 6.41
C GLY A 120 4.83 36.93 6.15
N ALA A 121 3.82 36.55 5.37
CA ALA A 121 2.65 37.38 5.05
C ALA A 121 1.75 37.66 6.27
N ILE A 122 1.77 36.81 7.30
CA ILE A 122 1.08 37.07 8.57
C ILE A 122 1.85 38.10 9.40
N LEU A 123 3.18 37.99 9.46
CA LEU A 123 4.04 38.89 10.23
C LEU A 123 4.21 40.27 9.58
N HIS A 124 4.22 40.31 8.25
CA HIS A 124 4.34 41.51 7.43
C HIS A 124 3.20 41.55 6.41
N PRO A 125 1.99 41.94 6.83
CA PRO A 125 0.85 41.95 5.93
C PRO A 125 0.99 42.97 4.81
N GLU A 126 0.91 42.49 3.58
CA GLU A 126 0.85 43.32 2.37
C GLU A 126 -0.55 43.29 1.77
N ALA A 127 -0.92 44.37 1.06
CA ALA A 127 -2.20 44.42 0.37
C ALA A 127 -2.14 43.53 -0.87
N VAL A 128 -3.04 42.55 -0.96
CA VAL A 128 -3.16 41.70 -2.15
C VAL A 128 -3.76 42.51 -3.30
N GLU A 129 -3.05 42.56 -4.43
CA GLU A 129 -3.55 43.23 -5.62
C GLU A 129 -4.64 42.39 -6.29
N CYS A 130 -5.88 42.86 -6.16
CA CYS A 130 -7.02 42.23 -6.83
C CYS A 130 -7.22 42.83 -8.23
N SER A 131 -6.59 42.21 -9.23
CA SER A 131 -6.81 42.55 -10.63
C SER A 131 -8.00 41.76 -11.23
N ALA A 132 -8.65 42.31 -12.26
CA ALA A 132 -9.68 41.60 -13.01
C ALA A 132 -9.14 40.30 -13.62
N LEU A 133 -7.85 40.25 -13.96
CA LEU A 133 -7.16 39.06 -14.45
C LEU A 133 -7.09 37.97 -13.36
N THR A 134 -6.67 38.32 -12.14
CA THR A 134 -6.58 37.40 -10.99
C THR A 134 -7.94 36.75 -10.70
N VAL A 135 -8.99 37.56 -10.62
CA VAL A 135 -10.38 37.07 -10.39
C VAL A 135 -10.83 36.15 -11.52
N THR A 136 -10.55 36.52 -12.77
CA THR A 136 -10.90 35.70 -13.94
C THR A 136 -10.20 34.35 -13.90
N ILE A 137 -8.90 34.31 -13.54
CA ILE A 137 -8.13 33.06 -13.42
C ILE A 137 -8.71 32.15 -12.34
N LEU A 138 -9.07 32.68 -11.18
CA LEU A 138 -9.67 31.90 -10.10
C LEU A 138 -11.05 31.35 -10.48
N LEU A 139 -11.89 32.15 -11.14
CA LEU A 139 -13.19 31.70 -11.65
C LEU A 139 -13.05 30.60 -12.71
N VAL A 140 -12.11 30.75 -13.66
CA VAL A 140 -11.80 29.72 -14.66
C VAL A 140 -11.32 28.44 -13.97
N SER A 141 -10.51 28.57 -12.92
CA SER A 141 -10.01 27.43 -12.14
C SER A 141 -11.12 26.66 -11.43
N ILE A 142 -12.07 27.36 -10.80
CA ILE A 142 -13.24 26.75 -10.18
C ILE A 142 -14.07 26.02 -11.23
N CYS A 143 -14.33 26.63 -12.38
CA CYS A 143 -15.07 25.99 -13.48
C CYS A 143 -14.35 24.75 -14.01
N ALA A 144 -13.02 24.80 -14.14
CA ALA A 144 -12.22 23.68 -14.62
C ALA A 144 -12.23 22.50 -13.62
N LYS A 145 -12.04 22.76 -12.32
CA LYS A 145 -12.13 21.73 -11.28
C LYS A 145 -13.56 21.18 -11.15
N PHE A 146 -14.58 22.01 -11.31
CA PHE A 146 -15.97 21.55 -11.31
C PHE A 146 -16.27 20.65 -12.52
N TYR A 147 -15.72 21.00 -13.69
CA TYR A 147 -15.75 20.13 -14.85
C TYR A 147 -15.04 18.79 -14.58
N MET A 148 -13.89 18.81 -13.90
CA MET A 148 -13.17 17.60 -13.44
C MET A 148 -14.01 16.71 -12.54
N TYR A 149 -14.66 17.32 -11.54
CA TYR A 149 -15.63 16.64 -10.70
C TYR A 149 -16.74 15.97 -11.53
N CYS A 150 -17.37 16.71 -12.44
CA CYS A 150 -18.49 16.20 -13.23
C CYS A 150 -18.09 14.97 -14.07
N TYR A 151 -16.95 15.02 -14.78
CA TYR A 151 -16.56 13.89 -15.62
C TYR A 151 -16.06 12.71 -14.78
N ASN A 152 -15.27 12.92 -13.73
CA ASN A 152 -14.77 11.83 -12.88
C ASN A 152 -15.92 11.13 -12.16
N ARG A 153 -16.89 11.89 -11.64
CA ARG A 153 -18.09 11.31 -11.01
C ARG A 153 -18.91 10.52 -12.02
N GLY A 154 -19.11 11.07 -13.22
CA GLY A 154 -19.88 10.44 -14.29
C GLY A 154 -19.25 9.14 -14.79
N VAL A 155 -17.94 9.13 -15.05
CA VAL A 155 -17.21 7.92 -15.49
C VAL A 155 -17.06 6.93 -14.33
N GLY A 156 -16.72 7.41 -13.14
CA GLY A 156 -16.59 6.57 -11.95
C GLY A 156 -17.87 5.80 -11.62
N LYS A 157 -19.06 6.40 -11.83
CA LYS A 157 -20.34 5.69 -11.64
C LYS A 157 -20.56 4.64 -12.72
N LYS A 158 -20.23 4.95 -13.98
CA LYS A 158 -20.38 4.02 -15.11
C LYS A 158 -19.46 2.80 -15.00
N LEU A 159 -18.26 3.00 -14.45
CA LEU A 159 -17.26 1.94 -14.27
C LEU A 159 -17.32 1.30 -12.88
N ASN A 160 -18.13 1.81 -11.95
CA ASN A 160 -18.05 1.43 -10.54
C ASN A 160 -16.59 1.48 -10.02
N ALA A 161 -15.89 2.58 -10.33
CA ALA A 161 -14.48 2.76 -10.05
C ALA A 161 -14.30 3.72 -8.86
N ALA A 162 -13.94 3.16 -7.69
CA ALA A 162 -13.72 3.92 -6.46
C ALA A 162 -12.66 5.01 -6.63
N ALA A 163 -11.55 4.71 -7.30
CA ALA A 163 -10.48 5.67 -7.59
C ALA A 163 -10.99 6.93 -8.30
N MET A 164 -11.88 6.79 -9.29
CA MET A 164 -12.44 7.94 -10.01
C MET A 164 -13.46 8.72 -9.16
N GLN A 165 -14.16 8.05 -8.23
CA GLN A 165 -15.00 8.75 -7.26
C GLN A 165 -14.16 9.57 -6.27
N ALA A 166 -13.03 9.03 -5.84
CA ALA A 166 -12.07 9.75 -4.99
C ALA A 166 -11.53 10.98 -5.73
N THR A 167 -11.06 10.84 -6.97
CA THR A 167 -10.61 11.99 -7.79
C THR A 167 -11.72 13.02 -8.03
N ALA A 168 -12.98 12.59 -8.13
CA ALA A 168 -14.09 13.53 -8.21
C ALA A 168 -14.26 14.32 -6.92
N ALA A 169 -14.28 13.66 -5.76
CA ALA A 169 -14.41 14.30 -4.46
C ALA A 169 -13.26 15.29 -4.20
N ASP A 170 -12.05 14.89 -4.57
CA ASP A 170 -10.84 15.72 -4.52
C ASP A 170 -10.99 17.00 -5.37
N SER A 171 -11.39 16.86 -6.65
CA SER A 171 -11.66 18.01 -7.52
C SER A 171 -12.76 18.95 -6.97
N LEU A 172 -13.73 18.42 -6.23
CA LEU A 172 -14.76 19.23 -5.57
C LEU A 172 -14.21 19.97 -4.35
N SER A 173 -13.35 19.32 -3.56
CA SER A 173 -12.61 19.95 -2.46
C SER A 173 -11.78 21.12 -2.97
N ASP A 174 -11.09 20.96 -4.10
CA ASP A 174 -10.32 22.03 -4.73
C ASP A 174 -11.20 23.18 -5.22
N CYS A 175 -12.39 22.90 -5.74
CA CYS A 175 -13.34 23.97 -6.08
C CYS A 175 -13.65 24.83 -4.85
N ALA A 176 -13.88 24.19 -3.71
CA ALA A 176 -14.18 24.88 -2.46
C ALA A 176 -12.95 25.65 -1.95
N ALA A 177 -11.75 25.06 -2.02
CA ALA A 177 -10.49 25.71 -1.64
C ALA A 177 -10.22 26.95 -2.51
N THR A 178 -10.25 26.82 -3.83
CA THR A 178 -10.07 27.95 -4.76
C THR A 178 -11.17 29.01 -4.59
N ALA A 179 -12.42 28.61 -4.30
CA ALA A 179 -13.48 29.56 -3.98
C ALA A 179 -13.22 30.32 -2.68
N ALA A 180 -12.70 29.65 -1.63
CA ALA A 180 -12.30 30.30 -0.39
C ALA A 180 -11.15 31.29 -0.62
N VAL A 181 -10.16 30.93 -1.44
CA VAL A 181 -9.07 31.83 -1.85
C VAL A 181 -9.62 33.04 -2.61
N LEU A 182 -10.53 32.83 -3.57
CA LEU A 182 -11.17 33.94 -4.29
C LEU A 182 -11.93 34.88 -3.34
N LEU A 183 -12.71 34.34 -2.41
CA LEU A 183 -13.42 35.13 -1.40
C LEU A 183 -12.44 35.90 -0.50
N SER A 184 -11.31 35.28 -0.14
CA SER A 184 -10.23 35.92 0.62
C SER A 184 -9.62 37.10 -0.14
N THR A 185 -9.31 36.92 -1.43
CA THR A 185 -8.80 37.99 -2.30
C THR A 185 -9.80 39.14 -2.45
N LEU A 186 -11.09 38.83 -2.65
CA LEU A 186 -12.14 39.86 -2.77
C LEU A 186 -12.35 40.60 -1.45
N ALA A 187 -12.33 39.90 -0.31
CA ALA A 187 -12.42 40.51 1.01
C ALA A 187 -11.22 41.41 1.31
N GLY A 188 -10.01 41.00 0.91
CA GLY A 188 -8.81 41.84 0.99
C GLY A 188 -8.94 43.12 0.18
N HIS A 189 -9.54 43.05 -1.01
CA HIS A 189 -9.72 44.22 -1.87
C HIS A 189 -10.81 45.19 -1.38
N PHE A 190 -12.00 44.68 -1.03
CA PHE A 190 -13.15 45.51 -0.69
C PHE A 190 -13.25 45.87 0.80
N LEU A 191 -12.82 44.98 1.70
CA LEU A 191 -12.90 45.17 3.14
C LEU A 191 -11.54 45.49 3.79
N HIS A 192 -10.45 45.50 3.02
CA HIS A 192 -9.07 45.69 3.50
C HIS A 192 -8.65 44.66 4.57
N TRP A 193 -9.24 43.46 4.50
CA TRP A 193 -8.93 42.39 5.46
C TRP A 193 -7.68 41.62 5.04
N GLN A 194 -6.67 41.59 5.92
CA GLN A 194 -5.39 40.94 5.68
C GLN A 194 -5.43 39.45 6.08
N ILE A 195 -6.28 38.69 5.39
CA ILE A 195 -6.52 37.26 5.68
C ILE A 195 -5.77 36.32 4.72
N ASP A 196 -5.08 36.85 3.71
CA ASP A 196 -4.37 36.05 2.70
C ASP A 196 -3.29 35.15 3.32
N GLY A 197 -2.45 35.70 4.21
CA GLY A 197 -1.43 34.91 4.91
C GLY A 197 -2.02 33.77 5.74
N TRP A 198 -3.17 33.98 6.38
CA TRP A 198 -3.88 32.93 7.13
C TRP A 198 -4.46 31.86 6.21
N CYS A 199 -5.03 32.25 5.06
CA CYS A 199 -5.48 31.28 4.06
C CYS A 199 -4.30 30.48 3.49
N GLY A 200 -3.19 31.14 3.14
CA GLY A 200 -1.95 30.49 2.70
C GLY A 200 -1.37 29.55 3.75
N LEU A 201 -1.46 29.89 5.03
CA LEU A 201 -1.03 29.03 6.14
C LEU A 201 -1.85 27.73 6.18
N VAL A 202 -3.17 27.83 6.11
CA VAL A 202 -4.04 26.65 6.10
C VAL A 202 -3.77 25.76 4.89
N VAL A 203 -3.68 26.35 3.69
CA VAL A 203 -3.43 25.59 2.46
C VAL A 203 -2.05 24.93 2.47
N SER A 204 -1.00 25.63 2.91
CA SER A 204 0.35 25.06 3.00
C SER A 204 0.44 23.90 4.00
N LEU A 205 -0.24 23.98 5.15
CA LEU A 205 -0.33 22.87 6.10
C LEU A 205 -1.06 21.65 5.51
N LEU A 206 -2.12 21.86 4.73
CA LEU A 206 -2.82 20.77 4.03
C LEU A 206 -1.92 20.12 2.99
N ILE A 207 -1.15 20.90 2.22
CA ILE A 207 -0.17 20.39 1.25
C ILE A 207 0.92 19.57 1.96
N LEU A 208 1.46 20.07 3.07
CA LEU A 208 2.47 19.35 3.86
C LEU A 208 1.93 18.03 4.40
N TRP A 209 0.70 18.04 4.92
CA TRP A 209 0.03 16.83 5.40
C TRP A 209 -0.18 15.81 4.26
N ALA A 210 -0.67 16.26 3.11
CA ALA A 210 -0.87 15.42 1.92
C ALA A 210 0.47 14.85 1.41
N GLY A 211 1.51 15.67 1.32
CA GLY A 211 2.85 15.24 0.91
C GLY A 211 3.47 14.23 1.89
N PHE A 212 3.28 14.41 3.19
CA PHE A 212 3.77 13.47 4.21
C PHE A 212 3.03 12.13 4.14
N GLN A 213 1.70 12.17 3.99
CA GLN A 213 0.90 10.97 3.86
C GLN A 213 1.29 10.19 2.58
N ALA A 214 1.46 10.88 1.45
CA ALA A 214 1.92 10.26 0.21
C ALA A 214 3.34 9.66 0.33
N ALA A 215 4.25 10.34 1.03
CA ALA A 215 5.58 9.80 1.32
C ALA A 215 5.53 8.55 2.20
N LYS A 216 4.67 8.54 3.22
CA LYS A 216 4.47 7.38 4.09
C LYS A 216 3.88 6.19 3.33
N ASP A 217 2.85 6.44 2.53
CA ASP A 217 2.16 5.41 1.74
C ASP A 217 3.07 4.79 0.67
N THR A 218 4.08 5.53 0.19
CA THR A 218 5.08 5.03 -0.76
C THR A 218 6.27 4.34 -0.08
N LEU A 219 6.62 4.74 1.15
CA LEU A 219 7.73 4.13 1.89
C LEU A 219 7.36 2.78 2.50
N SER A 220 6.13 2.60 2.99
CA SER A 220 5.71 1.34 3.63
C SER A 220 5.86 0.11 2.72
N PRO A 221 5.40 0.13 1.45
CA PRO A 221 5.62 -0.99 0.52
C PRO A 221 7.10 -1.24 0.20
N LEU A 222 7.95 -0.20 0.23
CA LEU A 222 9.40 -0.36 -0.01
C LEU A 222 10.11 -1.07 1.14
N LEU A 223 9.65 -0.88 2.39
CA LEU A 223 10.23 -1.52 3.57
C LEU A 223 9.77 -2.96 3.77
N GLY A 224 8.62 -3.34 3.20
CA GLY A 224 8.01 -4.66 3.37
C GLY A 224 6.80 -4.59 4.30
N GLN A 225 5.65 -4.21 3.73
CA GLN A 225 4.37 -4.24 4.43
C GLN A 225 3.85 -5.68 4.53
N PRO A 226 3.25 -6.10 5.66
CA PRO A 226 2.62 -7.41 5.73
C PRO A 226 1.49 -7.52 4.70
N PRO A 227 1.28 -8.71 4.11
CA PRO A 227 0.14 -8.98 3.24
C PRO A 227 -1.18 -8.82 3.99
N THR A 228 -2.28 -8.66 3.26
CA THR A 228 -3.62 -8.61 3.86
C THR A 228 -4.06 -9.98 4.34
N GLU A 229 -4.87 -10.04 5.39
CA GLU A 229 -5.41 -11.28 5.95
C GLU A 229 -6.15 -12.11 4.92
N GLU A 230 -6.93 -11.45 4.08
CA GLU A 230 -7.72 -12.12 3.04
C GLU A 230 -6.82 -12.82 2.02
N PHE A 231 -5.68 -12.21 1.69
CA PHE A 231 -4.71 -12.78 0.75
C PHE A 231 -3.95 -13.95 1.37
N VAL A 232 -3.56 -13.83 2.64
CA VAL A 232 -2.95 -14.93 3.41
C VAL A 232 -3.89 -16.12 3.51
N GLN A 233 -5.17 -15.89 3.79
CA GLN A 233 -6.17 -16.94 3.87
C GLN A 233 -6.40 -17.61 2.51
N GLU A 234 -6.43 -16.85 1.41
CA GLU A 234 -6.57 -17.41 0.07
C GLU A 234 -5.38 -18.32 -0.30
N ILE A 235 -4.15 -17.93 0.04
CA ILE A 235 -2.96 -18.79 -0.13
C ILE A 235 -3.13 -20.07 0.70
N ARG A 236 -3.49 -19.94 1.98
CA ARG A 236 -3.69 -21.08 2.87
C ARG A 236 -4.74 -22.05 2.33
N ASP A 237 -5.87 -21.54 1.86
CA ASP A 237 -6.95 -22.36 1.32
C ASP A 237 -6.53 -23.12 0.05
N ILE A 238 -5.73 -22.49 -0.82
CA ILE A 238 -5.20 -23.16 -2.03
C ILE A 238 -4.23 -24.27 -1.65
N VAL A 239 -3.29 -24.01 -0.74
CA VAL A 239 -2.26 -24.98 -0.36
C VAL A 239 -2.86 -26.14 0.42
N MET A 240 -3.72 -25.86 1.42
CA MET A 240 -4.37 -26.88 2.25
C MET A 240 -5.44 -27.70 1.50
N ALA A 241 -5.87 -27.27 0.32
CA ALA A 241 -6.77 -28.06 -0.52
C ALA A 241 -6.08 -29.30 -1.12
N ASN A 242 -4.74 -29.32 -1.20
CA ASN A 242 -3.99 -30.50 -1.62
C ASN A 242 -3.92 -31.52 -0.46
N LYS A 243 -4.32 -32.77 -0.73
CA LYS A 243 -4.36 -33.85 0.27
C LYS A 243 -2.98 -34.30 0.77
N ALA A 244 -1.91 -34.02 0.02
CA ALA A 244 -0.55 -34.32 0.42
C ALA A 244 -0.06 -33.38 1.52
N VAL A 245 -0.65 -32.19 1.66
CA VAL A 245 -0.27 -31.19 2.64
C VAL A 245 -1.03 -31.40 3.95
N CYS A 246 -0.30 -31.62 5.04
CA CYS A 246 -0.82 -31.79 6.39
C CYS A 246 -0.97 -30.46 7.13
N GLY A 247 -0.14 -29.47 6.80
CA GLY A 247 -0.06 -28.18 7.47
C GLY A 247 0.83 -27.20 6.68
N ILE A 248 0.75 -25.92 7.03
CA ILE A 248 1.65 -24.90 6.50
C ILE A 248 2.14 -23.99 7.63
N HIS A 249 3.39 -23.57 7.54
CA HIS A 249 4.01 -22.60 8.43
C HIS A 249 5.05 -21.76 7.64
N ASP A 250 5.64 -20.76 8.30
CA ASP A 250 6.63 -19.85 7.72
C ASP A 250 6.25 -19.23 6.37
N LEU A 251 4.99 -18.85 6.23
CA LEU A 251 4.53 -18.12 5.06
C LEU A 251 5.15 -16.73 5.02
N VAL A 252 5.99 -16.48 4.03
CA VAL A 252 6.58 -15.19 3.71
C VAL A 252 6.07 -14.74 2.34
N VAL A 253 5.49 -13.54 2.31
CA VAL A 253 5.06 -12.90 1.07
C VAL A 253 6.00 -11.74 0.75
N HIS A 254 6.75 -11.88 -0.34
CA HIS A 254 7.64 -10.86 -0.86
C HIS A 254 6.95 -10.02 -1.94
N ASP A 255 6.69 -8.75 -1.64
CA ASP A 255 6.13 -7.79 -2.60
C ASP A 255 7.25 -7.01 -3.31
N TYR A 256 7.35 -7.17 -4.64
CA TYR A 256 8.27 -6.45 -5.52
C TYR A 256 7.58 -5.38 -6.37
N GLY A 257 6.42 -4.92 -5.92
CA GLY A 257 5.56 -3.94 -6.55
C GLY A 257 4.34 -4.58 -7.24
N PRO A 258 3.45 -3.74 -7.78
CA PRO A 258 2.15 -4.22 -8.26
C PRO A 258 2.25 -5.34 -9.30
N GLY A 259 1.57 -6.46 -9.03
CA GLY A 259 1.57 -7.65 -9.87
C GLY A 259 2.87 -8.46 -9.84
N ARG A 260 3.74 -8.24 -8.85
CA ARG A 260 5.01 -8.96 -8.65
C ARG A 260 5.09 -9.43 -7.20
N VAL A 261 4.45 -10.57 -6.93
CA VAL A 261 4.45 -11.18 -5.61
C VAL A 261 5.14 -12.53 -5.68
N MET A 262 6.09 -12.74 -4.78
CA MET A 262 6.77 -14.03 -4.60
C MET A 262 6.41 -14.58 -3.22
N ILE A 263 6.10 -15.86 -3.15
CA ILE A 263 5.70 -16.55 -1.93
C ILE A 263 6.79 -17.56 -1.59
N SER A 264 7.20 -17.58 -0.33
CA SER A 264 7.97 -18.68 0.25
C SER A 264 7.16 -19.24 1.41
N LEU A 265 7.01 -20.56 1.49
CA LEU A 265 6.33 -21.19 2.63
C LEU A 265 6.87 -22.59 2.86
N HIS A 266 6.63 -23.11 4.05
CA HIS A 266 6.85 -24.51 4.37
C HIS A 266 5.51 -25.26 4.33
N ALA A 267 5.50 -26.39 3.63
CA ALA A 267 4.35 -27.29 3.57
C ALA A 267 4.74 -28.61 4.25
N GLU A 268 4.03 -28.93 5.32
CA GLU A 268 4.21 -30.19 6.04
C GLU A 268 3.64 -31.33 5.19
N VAL A 269 4.48 -32.31 4.87
CA VAL A 269 4.11 -33.50 4.08
C VAL A 269 4.46 -34.77 4.83
N PRO A 270 3.77 -35.91 4.59
CA PRO A 270 4.13 -37.15 5.24
C PRO A 270 5.59 -37.55 4.97
N ALA A 271 6.35 -37.86 6.03
CA ALA A 271 7.72 -38.37 5.91
C ALA A 271 7.82 -39.74 5.23
N HIS A 272 6.68 -40.39 5.01
CA HIS A 272 6.55 -41.65 4.29
C HIS A 272 5.88 -41.41 2.94
N GLY A 273 6.42 -42.00 1.89
CA GLY A 273 5.91 -41.81 0.54
C GLY A 273 7.04 -41.78 -0.47
N ASP A 274 6.67 -41.73 -1.74
CA ASP A 274 7.62 -41.50 -2.81
C ASP A 274 7.88 -39.98 -2.94
N ILE A 275 9.14 -39.58 -2.82
CA ILE A 275 9.55 -38.17 -2.83
C ILE A 275 9.20 -37.48 -4.15
N LEU A 276 9.28 -38.19 -5.28
CA LEU A 276 8.95 -37.62 -6.59
C LEU A 276 7.44 -37.36 -6.70
N THR A 277 6.62 -38.25 -6.15
CA THR A 277 5.17 -38.09 -6.09
C THR A 277 4.77 -36.91 -5.20
N LEU A 278 5.37 -36.77 -4.02
CA LEU A 278 5.12 -35.62 -3.15
C LEU A 278 5.58 -34.30 -3.79
N HIS A 279 6.75 -34.31 -4.45
CA HIS A 279 7.24 -33.14 -5.18
C HIS A 279 6.28 -32.73 -6.31
N ASP A 280 5.76 -33.67 -7.09
CA ASP A 280 4.79 -33.39 -8.16
C ASP A 280 3.50 -32.76 -7.60
N GLU A 281 3.02 -33.22 -6.44
CA GLU A 281 1.86 -32.61 -5.76
C GLU A 281 2.14 -31.17 -5.33
N ILE A 282 3.36 -30.87 -4.86
CA ILE A 282 3.77 -29.52 -4.50
C ILE A 282 3.94 -28.61 -5.73
N ASP A 283 4.56 -29.09 -6.81
CA ASP A 283 4.65 -28.37 -8.10
C ASP A 283 3.25 -27.99 -8.61
N ASN A 284 2.26 -28.88 -8.45
CA ASN A 284 0.88 -28.61 -8.79
C ASN A 284 0.25 -27.52 -7.91
N VAL A 285 0.64 -27.41 -6.64
CA VAL A 285 0.20 -26.32 -5.74
C VAL A 285 0.86 -25.00 -6.14
N GLU A 286 2.16 -24.98 -6.40
CA GLU A 286 2.89 -23.79 -6.87
C GLU A 286 2.26 -23.23 -8.14
N LYS A 287 1.96 -24.11 -9.11
CA LYS A 287 1.28 -23.73 -10.34
C LYS A 287 -0.13 -23.17 -10.09
N GLN A 288 -0.88 -23.72 -9.13
CA GLN A 288 -2.20 -23.18 -8.79
C GLN A 288 -2.11 -21.79 -8.18
N LEU A 289 -1.11 -21.51 -7.35
CA LEU A 289 -0.84 -20.18 -6.81
C LEU A 289 -0.49 -19.19 -7.95
N HIS A 290 0.33 -19.63 -8.92
CA HIS A 290 0.62 -18.83 -10.12
C HIS A 290 -0.64 -18.54 -10.96
N ASP A 291 -1.41 -19.57 -11.31
CA ASP A 291 -2.56 -19.43 -12.21
C ASP A 291 -3.70 -18.61 -11.59
N LYS A 292 -3.94 -18.74 -10.28
CA LYS A 292 -5.05 -18.05 -9.58
C LYS A 292 -4.66 -16.67 -9.07
N LEU A 293 -3.46 -16.54 -8.49
CA LEU A 293 -3.04 -15.33 -7.77
C LEU A 293 -1.96 -14.55 -8.52
N GLY A 294 -1.39 -15.08 -9.61
CA GLY A 294 -0.28 -14.45 -10.32
C GLY A 294 1.01 -14.39 -9.51
N CYS A 295 1.18 -15.29 -8.55
CA CYS A 295 2.31 -15.32 -7.62
C CYS A 295 3.30 -16.42 -8.01
N GLU A 296 4.60 -16.11 -7.95
CA GLU A 296 5.64 -17.13 -8.04
C GLU A 296 5.86 -17.71 -6.66
N ALA A 297 5.68 -19.01 -6.47
CA ALA A 297 5.81 -19.66 -5.17
C ALA A 297 7.05 -20.57 -5.14
N VAL A 298 7.70 -20.65 -3.98
CA VAL A 298 8.68 -21.67 -3.65
C VAL A 298 8.21 -22.33 -2.35
N ILE A 299 7.87 -23.61 -2.44
CA ILE A 299 7.37 -24.38 -1.31
C ILE A 299 8.45 -25.34 -0.84
N HIS A 300 8.92 -25.13 0.38
CA HIS A 300 9.78 -26.10 1.06
C HIS A 300 8.90 -27.24 1.60
N MET A 301 9.18 -28.47 1.16
CA MET A 301 8.57 -29.66 1.74
C MET A 301 9.20 -29.98 3.10
N ASP A 302 8.38 -29.94 4.16
CA ASP A 302 8.81 -30.34 5.50
C ASP A 302 8.24 -31.73 5.87
N PRO A 303 9.05 -32.79 5.89
CA PRO A 303 8.58 -34.13 6.17
C PRO A 303 8.24 -34.34 7.65
N VAL A 304 6.96 -34.56 7.95
CA VAL A 304 6.46 -34.86 9.29
C VAL A 304 6.15 -36.34 9.49
N VAL A 305 6.53 -36.88 10.66
CA VAL A 305 6.25 -38.28 11.01
C VAL A 305 4.78 -38.42 11.41
N THR A 306 3.95 -38.91 10.49
CA THR A 306 2.50 -39.05 10.71
C THR A 306 2.07 -40.41 11.25
N ASN A 307 2.94 -41.43 11.19
CA ASN A 307 2.60 -42.83 11.54
C ASN A 307 3.02 -43.26 12.95
N ASP A 308 3.62 -42.36 13.74
CA ASP A 308 4.04 -42.66 15.13
C ASP A 308 3.05 -42.02 16.11
N GLU A 309 2.21 -42.85 16.73
CA GLU A 309 1.18 -42.40 17.68
C GLU A 309 1.79 -41.74 18.91
N ALA A 310 2.95 -42.20 19.40
CA ALA A 310 3.59 -41.62 20.58
C ALA A 310 4.14 -40.22 20.30
N VAL A 311 4.77 -40.02 19.14
CA VAL A 311 5.24 -38.71 18.69
C VAL A 311 4.07 -37.76 18.48
N ASN A 312 3.00 -38.21 17.81
CA ASN A 312 1.82 -37.39 17.55
C ASN A 312 1.09 -36.96 18.84
N VAL A 313 0.93 -37.86 19.80
CA VAL A 313 0.34 -37.54 21.12
C VAL A 313 1.22 -36.54 21.87
N THR A 314 2.54 -36.70 21.80
CA THR A 314 3.47 -35.76 22.45
C THR A 314 3.41 -34.39 21.79
N HIS A 315 3.41 -34.33 20.45
CA HIS A 315 3.24 -33.09 19.69
C HIS A 315 1.99 -32.33 20.13
N GLN A 316 0.83 -33.00 20.16
CA GLN A 316 -0.43 -32.38 20.59
C GLN A 316 -0.38 -31.86 22.03
N ARG A 317 0.24 -32.61 22.95
CA ARG A 317 0.41 -32.18 24.35
C ARG A 317 1.30 -30.95 24.47
N ILE A 318 2.43 -30.94 23.76
CA ILE A 318 3.37 -29.82 23.77
C ILE A 318 2.73 -28.59 23.12
N ALA A 319 2.02 -28.74 22.00
CA ALA A 319 1.29 -27.66 21.35
C ALA A 319 0.21 -27.04 22.28
N ALA A 320 -0.53 -27.87 23.01
CA ALA A 320 -1.52 -27.40 23.98
C ALA A 320 -0.86 -26.71 25.20
N LEU A 321 0.25 -27.25 25.67
CA LEU A 321 1.04 -26.67 26.77
C LEU A 321 1.58 -25.29 26.39
N VAL A 322 2.16 -25.14 25.19
CA VAL A 322 2.68 -23.87 24.69
C VAL A 322 1.56 -22.84 24.51
N ARG A 323 0.42 -23.22 23.91
CA ARG A 323 -0.77 -22.34 23.85
C ARG A 323 -1.32 -21.97 25.23
N GLY A 324 -1.14 -22.82 26.23
CA GLY A 324 -1.51 -22.54 27.61
C GLY A 324 -0.60 -21.50 28.30
N ILE A 325 0.63 -21.31 27.81
CA ILE A 325 1.55 -20.26 28.30
C ILE A 325 1.07 -18.89 27.82
N ASP A 326 0.76 -18.78 26.53
CA ASP A 326 0.17 -17.60 25.90
C ASP A 326 -0.56 -18.04 24.62
N GLU A 327 -1.79 -17.56 24.41
CA GLU A 327 -2.60 -17.91 23.23
C GLU A 327 -1.97 -17.44 21.92
N ASN A 328 -1.04 -16.49 21.99
CA ASN A 328 -0.30 -15.93 20.86
C ASN A 328 1.01 -16.69 20.56
N ILE A 329 1.17 -17.91 21.06
CA ILE A 329 2.31 -18.77 20.74
C ILE A 329 1.80 -20.06 20.10
N SER A 330 2.34 -20.38 18.92
CA SER A 330 2.12 -21.64 18.23
C SER A 330 3.45 -22.36 18.01
N ILE A 331 3.42 -23.64 17.62
CA ILE A 331 4.61 -24.43 17.34
C ILE A 331 4.52 -25.10 15.96
N HIS A 332 5.66 -25.28 15.30
CA HIS A 332 5.86 -26.11 14.11
C HIS A 332 7.21 -26.85 14.18
N ASP A 333 7.53 -27.64 13.16
CA ASP A 333 8.77 -28.43 13.03
C ASP A 333 9.07 -29.34 14.20
N PHE A 334 7.99 -29.88 14.77
CA PHE A 334 8.05 -30.75 15.93
C PHE A 334 8.71 -32.08 15.60
N ARG A 335 9.81 -32.38 16.29
CA ARG A 335 10.51 -33.66 16.22
C ARG A 335 11.01 -34.11 17.59
N MET A 336 11.13 -35.42 17.74
CA MET A 336 11.67 -36.05 18.95
C MET A 336 12.90 -36.89 18.62
N VAL A 337 13.97 -36.68 19.37
CA VAL A 337 15.19 -37.48 19.28
C VAL A 337 15.45 -38.13 20.63
N THR A 338 15.11 -39.41 20.74
CA THR A 338 15.30 -40.20 21.97
C THR A 338 16.73 -40.68 22.09
N GLY A 339 17.43 -40.21 23.13
CA GLY A 339 18.76 -40.68 23.52
C GLY A 339 18.71 -41.64 24.71
N PRO A 340 19.87 -42.20 25.12
CA PRO A 340 19.96 -43.15 26.22
C PRO A 340 19.68 -42.55 27.60
N THR A 341 19.78 -41.23 27.76
CA THR A 341 19.59 -40.53 29.06
C THR A 341 18.39 -39.60 29.08
N HIS A 342 17.97 -39.07 27.93
CA HIS A 342 16.87 -38.13 27.79
C HIS A 342 16.37 -38.10 26.35
N THR A 343 15.19 -37.51 26.15
CA THR A 343 14.62 -37.23 24.83
C THR A 343 14.69 -35.73 24.56
N ASN A 344 15.29 -35.36 23.44
CA ASN A 344 15.24 -33.99 22.95
C ASN A 344 13.93 -33.77 22.19
N VAL A 345 13.16 -32.79 22.64
CA VAL A 345 11.91 -32.34 22.01
C VAL A 345 12.25 -31.04 21.30
N ILE A 346 12.28 -31.07 19.97
CA ILE A 346 12.80 -29.98 19.16
C ILE A 346 11.64 -29.42 18.34
N PHE A 347 11.44 -28.11 18.38
CA PHE A 347 10.40 -27.42 17.64
C PHE A 347 10.68 -25.92 17.60
N ASP A 348 10.04 -25.25 16.65
CA ASP A 348 10.09 -23.81 16.51
C ASP A 348 8.80 -23.24 17.10
N ALA A 349 8.94 -22.20 17.92
CA ALA A 349 7.84 -21.55 18.61
C ALA A 349 7.63 -20.15 18.03
N VAL A 350 6.51 -19.98 17.33
CA VAL A 350 6.14 -18.71 16.70
C VAL A 350 5.46 -17.83 17.73
N VAL A 351 6.17 -16.78 18.15
CA VAL A 351 5.68 -15.79 19.13
C VAL A 351 5.18 -14.57 18.37
N HIS A 352 3.85 -14.38 18.28
CA HIS A 352 3.30 -13.22 17.57
C HIS A 352 3.79 -11.89 18.16
N TYR A 353 3.89 -10.85 17.33
CA TYR A 353 4.35 -9.51 17.73
C TYR A 353 3.51 -8.86 18.86
N GLY A 354 2.28 -9.33 19.09
CA GLY A 354 1.41 -8.88 20.19
C GLY A 354 1.70 -9.54 21.54
N CYS A 355 2.56 -10.55 21.61
CA CYS A 355 2.92 -11.22 22.86
C CYS A 355 3.65 -10.24 23.80
N LYS A 356 3.25 -10.23 25.07
CA LYS A 356 3.83 -9.32 26.08
C LYS A 356 5.20 -9.77 26.57
N MET A 357 5.53 -11.04 26.37
CA MET A 357 6.77 -11.63 26.82
C MET A 357 7.88 -11.39 25.81
N SER A 358 9.10 -11.20 26.28
CA SER A 358 10.28 -11.25 25.42
C SER A 358 10.52 -12.67 24.90
N ASP A 359 11.20 -12.79 23.76
CA ASP A 359 11.52 -14.08 23.14
C ASP A 359 12.26 -15.00 24.12
N ARG A 360 13.21 -14.44 24.88
CA ARG A 360 13.94 -15.17 25.92
C ARG A 360 13.02 -15.64 27.06
N GLU A 361 12.07 -14.83 27.49
CA GLU A 361 11.11 -15.24 28.52
C GLU A 361 10.16 -16.33 28.02
N ALA A 362 9.74 -16.27 26.75
CA ALA A 362 8.94 -17.30 26.11
C ALA A 362 9.71 -18.62 26.06
N GLU A 363 10.95 -18.58 25.57
CA GLU A 363 11.85 -19.73 25.49
C GLU A 363 12.05 -20.41 26.85
N GLU A 364 12.39 -19.64 27.89
CA GLU A 364 12.60 -20.17 29.24
C GLU A 364 11.33 -20.78 29.84
N LYS A 365 10.16 -20.13 29.66
CA LYS A 365 8.89 -20.69 30.15
C LYS A 365 8.51 -21.97 29.42
N ILE A 366 8.70 -22.02 28.10
CA ILE A 366 8.44 -23.21 27.30
C ILE A 366 9.35 -24.35 27.77
N LYS A 367 10.67 -24.12 27.85
CA LYS A 367 11.63 -25.13 28.32
C LYS A 367 11.28 -25.68 29.69
N LYS A 368 10.93 -24.79 30.63
CA LYS A 368 10.50 -25.17 31.96
C LYS A 368 9.22 -26.01 31.93
N ALA A 369 8.19 -25.57 31.19
CA ALA A 369 6.91 -26.26 31.13
C ALA A 369 7.02 -27.64 30.47
N VAL A 370 7.88 -27.79 29.44
CA VAL A 370 8.16 -29.11 28.82
C VAL A 370 8.87 -30.04 29.81
N HIS A 371 9.84 -29.53 30.57
CA HIS A 371 10.54 -30.33 31.58
C HIS A 371 9.64 -30.72 32.78
N GLU A 372 8.69 -29.86 33.15
CA GLU A 372 7.67 -30.15 34.17
C GLU A 372 6.64 -31.19 33.69
N LEU A 373 6.35 -31.23 32.39
CA LEU A 373 5.47 -32.24 31.79
C LEU A 373 6.08 -33.64 31.86
N ASP A 374 7.37 -33.75 31.54
CA ASP A 374 8.15 -34.98 31.68
C ASP A 374 9.63 -34.63 31.94
N PRO A 375 10.20 -35.00 33.10
CA PRO A 375 11.60 -34.72 33.44
C PRO A 375 12.63 -35.36 32.48
N SER A 376 12.23 -36.35 31.69
CA SER A 376 13.07 -36.95 30.65
C SER A 376 13.11 -36.14 29.36
N TYR A 377 12.24 -35.13 29.21
CA TYR A 377 12.18 -34.26 28.04
C TYR A 377 13.03 -33.00 28.23
N PHE A 378 13.83 -32.72 27.20
CA PHE A 378 14.65 -31.52 27.10
C PHE A 378 14.23 -30.76 25.84
N ALA A 379 13.63 -29.59 26.04
CA ALA A 379 13.17 -28.78 24.92
C ALA A 379 14.33 -28.01 24.28
N VAL A 380 14.50 -28.18 22.98
CA VAL A 380 15.37 -27.37 22.13
C VAL A 380 14.44 -26.51 21.29
N VAL A 381 14.27 -25.24 21.69
CA VAL A 381 13.26 -24.34 21.14
C VAL A 381 13.96 -23.23 20.37
N GLN A 382 13.58 -23.02 19.11
CA GLN A 382 13.89 -21.80 18.38
C GLN A 382 12.69 -20.86 18.49
N ILE A 383 12.91 -19.58 18.73
CA ILE A 383 11.83 -18.58 18.77
C ILE A 383 11.79 -17.86 17.44
N ASP A 384 10.64 -17.94 16.77
CA ASP A 384 10.40 -17.29 15.49
C ASP A 384 9.25 -16.28 15.56
N LYS A 385 9.17 -15.42 14.54
CA LYS A 385 8.15 -14.38 14.40
C LYS A 385 7.36 -14.61 13.13
N SER A 386 6.03 -14.57 13.23
CA SER A 386 5.17 -14.65 12.06
C SER A 386 5.36 -13.42 11.16
N TYR A 387 5.61 -13.65 9.87
CA TYR A 387 5.65 -12.60 8.83
C TYR A 387 4.26 -12.20 8.34
N VAL A 388 3.25 -12.98 8.71
CA VAL A 388 1.83 -12.71 8.48
C VAL A 388 1.14 -12.38 9.80
N ARG A 389 0.05 -11.63 9.75
CA ARG A 389 -0.62 -11.15 10.95
C ARG A 389 -1.55 -12.18 11.58
#